data_AF-A0A484IDT8-F1
#
_entry.id   AF-A0A484IDT8-F1
#
_cell.length_a   1.000
_cell.length_b   1.000
_cell.length_c   1.000
_cell.angle_alpha   90.00
_cell.angle_beta   90.00
_cell.angle_gamma   90.00
#
_symmetry.space_group_name_H-M   'P 1'
#
loop_
_entity.id
_entity.type
_entity.pdbx_description
1 polymer ?
#
loop_
_entity_poly.entity_id
_entity_poly.type
_entity_poly.pdbx_seq_one_letter_code
_entity_poly.pdbx_strand_id
1 'polypeptide(L)'
;MYKKYNLADIQRDIIDLLQNNNPMSSSEIAKVLGTNRITISKYLDILYFQKIINKRKIGSVNFWYLQPGITNLDSQDEDFLEFQQKLIEALLSGKGEVAENIVLSLINRNFNLRKIVNNVCLPVLNTILELYNRGKIGKTEKIHLLNNLSNCIRILRNVIKSTNTRFGDSQLIIMSGDDDSLPICIMLEILTAKEGINSVLIGNIEKYIDPFFDIDLQRYINKLSKRTRGKSVIVVISNSETSIRFLFTALMETNLQQRNQIFVFSNKILKEKIEKTIVGINMYTDFDILLNDLEKRMSR
;
A
#
# COMPACT_ATOMS: atom_id res chain seq x y z
N MET A 1 -32.95 23.62 18.10
CA MET A 1 -31.63 23.85 17.49
C MET A 1 -30.99 22.47 17.25
N TYR A 2 -31.01 21.96 16.01
CA TYR A 2 -30.46 20.63 15.71
C TYR A 2 -28.93 20.69 15.82
N LYS A 3 -28.35 20.04 16.84
CA LYS A 3 -26.90 19.81 16.92
C LYS A 3 -26.51 18.95 15.71
N LYS A 4 -25.85 19.56 14.73
CA LYS A 4 -25.34 18.84 13.56
C LYS A 4 -24.08 18.11 14.00
N TYR A 5 -24.24 16.86 14.42
CA TYR A 5 -23.09 16.04 14.79
C TYR A 5 -22.22 15.77 13.56
N ASN A 6 -20.93 16.07 13.66
CA ASN A 6 -19.95 15.68 12.66
C ASN A 6 -19.62 14.19 12.85
N LEU A 7 -19.53 13.44 11.76
CA LEU A 7 -19.20 12.01 11.79
C LEU A 7 -17.82 11.77 12.40
N ALA A 8 -16.86 12.64 12.10
CA ALA A 8 -15.51 12.56 12.65
C ALA A 8 -15.50 12.70 14.19
N ASP A 9 -16.29 13.65 14.73
CA ASP A 9 -16.34 13.92 16.17
C ASP A 9 -16.96 12.73 16.91
N ILE A 10 -18.10 12.20 16.44
CA ILE A 10 -18.72 11.02 17.07
C ILE A 10 -17.83 9.78 16.95
N GLN A 11 -17.19 9.58 15.80
CA GLN A 11 -16.27 8.46 15.61
C GLN A 11 -15.12 8.51 16.62
N ARG A 12 -14.51 9.70 16.79
CA ARG A 12 -13.43 9.94 17.75
C ARG A 12 -13.89 9.62 19.17
N ASP A 13 -14.99 10.21 19.60
CA ASP A 13 -15.55 10.00 20.94
C ASP A 13 -15.83 8.50 21.23
N ILE A 14 -16.32 7.76 20.23
CA ILE A 14 -16.58 6.32 20.37
C ILE A 14 -15.27 5.52 20.48
N ILE A 15 -14.25 5.83 19.66
CA ILE A 15 -12.96 5.14 19.71
C ILE A 15 -12.29 5.40 21.07
N ASP A 16 -12.22 6.65 21.52
CA ASP A 16 -11.64 7.02 22.81
C ASP A 16 -12.33 6.32 23.98
N LEU A 17 -13.66 6.27 23.92
CA LEU A 17 -14.46 5.58 24.92
C LEU A 17 -14.15 4.08 24.94
N LEU A 18 -14.14 3.41 23.79
CA LEU A 18 -13.95 1.96 23.71
C LEU A 18 -12.49 1.51 23.86
N GLN A 19 -11.52 2.42 23.68
CA GLN A 19 -10.10 2.11 23.82
C GLN A 19 -9.69 1.83 25.27
N ASN A 20 -10.32 2.53 26.22
CA ASN A 20 -9.98 2.44 27.65
C ASN A 20 -11.02 1.67 28.48
N ASN A 21 -12.08 1.15 27.87
CA ASN A 21 -13.19 0.52 28.59
C ASN A 21 -13.47 -0.89 28.08
N ASN A 22 -14.10 -1.68 28.96
CA ASN A 22 -14.68 -2.98 28.59
C ASN A 22 -15.76 -2.80 27.51
N PRO A 23 -16.10 -3.85 26.74
CA PRO A 23 -17.15 -3.78 25.73
C PRO A 23 -18.44 -3.16 26.27
N MET A 24 -19.01 -2.18 25.56
CA MET A 24 -20.17 -1.39 26.02
C MET A 24 -21.37 -1.56 25.09
N SER A 25 -22.58 -1.51 25.64
CA SER A 25 -23.82 -1.51 24.87
C SER A 25 -24.09 -0.14 24.22
N SER A 26 -24.89 -0.12 23.14
CA SER A 26 -25.28 1.15 22.48
C SER A 26 -25.97 2.15 23.42
N SER A 27 -26.69 1.66 24.44
CA SER A 27 -27.32 2.49 25.47
C SER A 27 -26.32 3.11 26.44
N GLU A 28 -25.31 2.36 26.85
CA GLU A 28 -24.26 2.87 27.74
C GLU A 28 -23.41 3.91 27.03
N ILE A 29 -22.99 3.63 25.79
CA ILE A 29 -22.26 4.58 24.94
C ILE A 29 -23.06 5.88 24.77
N ALA A 30 -24.35 5.78 24.43
CA ALA A 30 -25.22 6.94 24.28
C ALA A 30 -25.36 7.78 25.56
N LYS A 31 -25.42 7.11 26.71
CA LYS A 31 -25.49 7.78 28.02
C LYS A 31 -24.19 8.51 28.34
N VAL A 32 -23.04 7.87 28.13
CA VAL A 32 -21.73 8.48 28.42
C VAL A 32 -21.44 9.65 27.48
N LEU A 33 -21.73 9.51 26.19
CA LEU A 33 -21.49 10.56 25.20
C LEU A 33 -22.59 11.64 25.16
N GLY A 34 -23.60 11.56 26.03
CA GLY A 34 -24.71 12.53 26.06
C GLY A 34 -25.44 12.68 24.71
N THR A 35 -25.44 11.63 23.89
CA THR A 35 -25.93 11.66 22.49
C THR A 35 -27.11 10.72 22.34
N ASN A 36 -28.06 11.07 21.46
CA ASN A 36 -29.27 10.26 21.26
C ASN A 36 -28.93 8.80 20.88
N ARG A 37 -29.57 7.83 21.54
CA ARG A 37 -29.34 6.38 21.32
C ARG A 37 -29.52 5.96 19.86
N ILE A 38 -30.51 6.49 19.14
CA ILE A 38 -30.75 6.18 17.73
C ILE A 38 -29.59 6.68 16.88
N THR A 39 -29.09 7.89 17.19
CA THR A 39 -27.91 8.46 16.53
C THR A 39 -26.69 7.57 16.77
N ILE A 40 -26.39 7.23 18.02
CA ILE A 40 -25.26 6.35 18.36
C ILE A 40 -25.38 4.98 17.69
N SER A 41 -26.55 4.35 17.68
CA SER A 41 -26.74 3.08 16.97
C SER A 41 -26.38 3.19 15.48
N LYS A 42 -26.84 4.25 14.80
CA LYS A 42 -26.48 4.47 13.38
C LYS A 42 -24.98 4.62 13.18
N TYR A 43 -24.30 5.38 14.04
CA TYR A 43 -22.85 5.55 13.94
C TYR A 43 -22.10 4.25 14.27
N LEU A 44 -22.52 3.49 15.27
CA LEU A 44 -21.93 2.19 15.58
C LEU A 44 -22.05 1.22 14.41
N ASP A 45 -23.19 1.18 13.71
CA ASP A 45 -23.35 0.36 12.51
C ASP A 45 -22.42 0.82 11.37
N ILE A 46 -22.20 2.13 11.19
CA ILE A 46 -21.22 2.66 10.22
C ILE A 46 -19.80 2.24 10.60
N LEU A 47 -19.40 2.43 11.87
CA LEU A 47 -18.06 2.08 12.35
C LEU A 47 -17.80 0.57 12.28
N TYR A 48 -18.83 -0.24 12.48
CA TYR A 48 -18.78 -1.68 12.31
C TYR A 48 -18.56 -2.06 10.85
N PHE A 49 -19.29 -1.43 9.93
CA PHE A 49 -19.10 -1.62 8.49
C PHE A 49 -17.69 -1.20 8.04
N GLN A 50 -17.15 -0.14 8.63
CA GLN A 50 -15.77 0.34 8.41
C GLN A 50 -14.69 -0.52 9.09
N LYS A 51 -15.07 -1.60 9.79
CA LYS A 51 -14.18 -2.47 10.57
C LYS A 51 -13.41 -1.77 11.68
N ILE A 52 -13.88 -0.62 12.16
CA ILE A 52 -13.25 0.12 13.28
C ILE A 52 -13.62 -0.56 14.61
N ILE A 53 -14.88 -0.98 14.73
CA ILE A 53 -15.39 -1.67 15.91
C ILE A 53 -15.95 -3.04 15.53
N ASN A 54 -16.08 -3.91 16.51
CA ASN A 54 -16.76 -5.19 16.40
C ASN A 54 -17.86 -5.29 17.46
N LYS A 55 -18.74 -6.29 17.33
CA LYS A 55 -19.84 -6.51 18.27
C LYS A 55 -19.94 -7.97 18.68
N ARG A 56 -20.28 -8.17 19.94
CA ARG A 56 -20.70 -9.46 20.48
C ARG A 56 -22.14 -9.36 20.93
N LYS A 57 -22.98 -10.29 20.48
CA LYS A 57 -24.38 -10.37 20.89
C LYS A 57 -24.50 -11.19 22.17
N ILE A 58 -25.13 -10.63 23.19
CA ILE A 58 -25.44 -11.30 24.45
C ILE A 58 -26.95 -11.11 24.69
N GLY A 59 -27.72 -12.18 24.51
CA GLY A 59 -29.19 -12.10 24.51
C GLY A 59 -29.71 -11.19 23.38
N SER A 60 -30.47 -10.16 23.74
CA SER A 60 -31.01 -9.15 22.81
C SER A 60 -30.10 -7.92 22.65
N VAL A 61 -28.96 -7.85 23.36
CA VAL A 61 -28.10 -6.67 23.40
C VAL A 61 -26.80 -6.89 22.63
N ASN A 62 -26.38 -5.88 21.88
CA ASN A 62 -25.05 -5.84 21.24
C ASN A 62 -24.07 -5.08 22.13
N PHE A 63 -22.96 -5.73 22.48
CA PHE A 63 -21.81 -5.11 23.13
C PHE A 63 -20.75 -4.82 22.08
N TRP A 64 -20.35 -3.56 22.01
CA TRP A 64 -19.41 -3.03 21.05
C TRP A 64 -18.03 -2.90 21.68
N TYR A 65 -17.00 -3.21 20.91
CA TYR A 65 -15.61 -3.10 21.33
C TYR A 65 -14.73 -2.72 20.14
N LEU A 66 -13.60 -2.08 20.43
CA LEU A 66 -12.67 -1.65 19.41
C LEU A 66 -11.99 -2.86 18.76
N GLN A 67 -11.79 -2.84 17.44
CA GLN A 67 -11.00 -3.90 16.81
C GLN A 67 -9.53 -3.83 17.28
N PRO A 68 -8.88 -4.98 17.56
CA PRO A 68 -7.47 -5.00 17.94
C PRO A 68 -6.59 -4.31 16.88
N GLY A 69 -5.69 -3.44 17.31
CA GLY A 69 -4.82 -2.67 16.40
C GLY A 69 -5.43 -1.35 15.91
N ILE A 70 -6.73 -1.11 16.14
CA ILE A 70 -7.31 0.23 15.96
C ILE A 70 -6.91 1.10 17.17
N THR A 71 -6.38 2.29 16.90
CA THR A 71 -6.06 3.27 17.95
C THR A 71 -6.56 4.66 17.57
N ASN A 72 -7.17 5.36 18.52
CA ASN A 72 -7.12 6.82 18.52
C ASN A 72 -5.78 7.21 19.12
N LEU A 73 -4.92 7.79 18.29
CA LEU A 73 -3.83 8.62 18.76
C LEU A 73 -4.21 9.98 18.19
N ASP A 74 -4.95 10.74 18.98
CA ASP A 74 -5.08 12.18 18.83
C ASP A 74 -3.77 12.89 19.20
N SER A 75 -2.62 12.31 18.84
CA SER A 75 -1.40 13.09 18.83
C SER A 75 -1.54 14.05 17.65
N GLN A 76 -1.68 15.34 17.97
CA GLN A 76 -1.45 16.45 17.03
C GLN A 76 -0.11 16.29 16.30
N ASP A 77 0.79 15.49 16.87
CA ASP A 77 2.06 15.08 16.30
C ASP A 77 1.92 13.80 15.48
N GLU A 78 2.40 13.85 14.23
CA GLU A 78 2.50 12.71 13.32
C GLU A 78 3.55 11.70 13.85
N ASP A 79 3.21 10.90 14.87
CA ASP A 79 4.12 9.87 15.39
C ASP A 79 4.11 8.61 14.50
N PHE A 80 4.66 8.75 13.30
CA PHE A 80 4.85 7.63 12.38
C PHE A 80 5.74 6.53 12.98
N LEU A 81 6.61 6.86 13.94
CA LEU A 81 7.51 5.89 14.58
C LEU A 81 6.71 4.90 15.42
N GLU A 82 5.75 5.38 16.21
CA GLU A 82 4.87 4.50 17.00
C GLU A 82 4.09 3.53 16.09
N PHE A 83 3.60 4.02 14.94
CA PHE A 83 2.94 3.19 13.95
C PHE A 83 3.85 2.14 13.33
N GLN A 84 5.08 2.52 12.97
CA GLN A 84 6.09 1.57 12.48
C GLN A 84 6.32 0.46 13.51
N GLN A 85 6.54 0.82 14.77
CA GLN A 85 6.82 -0.13 15.85
C GLN A 85 5.66 -1.12 16.06
N LYS A 86 4.42 -0.61 16.18
CA LYS A 86 3.22 -1.44 16.33
C LYS A 86 3.01 -2.36 15.13
N LEU A 87 3.23 -1.85 13.91
CA LEU A 87 3.07 -2.65 12.70
C LEU A 87 4.11 -3.77 12.65
N ILE A 88 5.37 -3.48 12.97
CA ILE A 88 6.45 -4.48 13.04
C ILE A 88 6.12 -5.54 14.10
N GLU A 89 5.69 -5.14 15.29
CA GLU A 89 5.32 -6.07 16.37
C GLU A 89 4.15 -6.98 15.95
N ALA A 90 3.12 -6.42 15.32
CA ALA A 90 1.98 -7.18 14.82
C ALA A 90 2.39 -8.19 13.73
N LEU A 91 3.27 -7.78 12.80
CA LEU A 91 3.78 -8.65 11.75
C LEU A 91 4.64 -9.78 12.33
N LEU A 92 5.58 -9.48 13.22
CA LEU A 92 6.47 -10.46 13.86
C LEU A 92 5.71 -11.45 14.75
N SER A 93 4.62 -11.01 15.39
CA SER A 93 3.76 -11.89 16.19
C SER A 93 2.78 -12.73 15.37
N GLY A 94 2.80 -12.64 14.03
CA GLY A 94 1.91 -13.38 13.14
C GLY A 94 0.45 -12.91 13.18
N LYS A 95 0.18 -11.75 13.77
CA LYS A 95 -1.18 -11.20 13.93
C LYS A 95 -1.55 -10.34 12.73
N GLY A 96 -1.75 -10.98 11.58
CA GLY A 96 -2.06 -10.31 10.30
C GLY A 96 -3.23 -9.32 10.39
N GLU A 97 -4.36 -9.72 11.00
CA GLU A 97 -5.53 -8.84 11.17
C GLU A 97 -5.22 -7.58 11.99
N VAL A 98 -4.36 -7.70 13.01
CA VAL A 98 -3.94 -6.55 13.83
C VAL A 98 -3.08 -5.60 12.99
N ALA A 99 -2.17 -6.14 12.18
CA ALA A 99 -1.35 -5.35 11.26
C ALA A 99 -2.21 -4.58 10.24
N GLU A 100 -3.23 -5.25 9.70
CA GLU A 100 -4.21 -4.63 8.79
C GLU A 100 -4.97 -3.47 9.47
N ASN A 101 -5.42 -3.68 10.71
CA ASN A 101 -6.13 -2.68 11.49
C ASN A 101 -5.26 -1.47 11.85
N ILE A 102 -3.96 -1.67 12.09
CA ILE A 102 -3.02 -0.56 12.30
C ILE A 102 -2.96 0.33 11.04
N VAL A 103 -2.92 -0.26 9.84
CA VAL A 103 -2.96 0.50 8.58
C VAL A 103 -4.33 1.16 8.34
N LEU A 104 -5.43 0.49 8.67
CA LEU A 104 -6.78 1.10 8.62
C LEU A 104 -6.88 2.34 9.52
N SER A 105 -6.21 2.32 10.68
CA SER A 105 -6.16 3.48 11.58
C SER A 105 -5.48 4.68 10.95
N LEU A 106 -4.38 4.46 10.21
CA LEU A 106 -3.69 5.52 9.47
C LEU A 106 -4.58 6.15 8.39
N ILE A 107 -5.33 5.31 7.68
CA ILE A 107 -6.29 5.76 6.65
C ILE A 107 -7.36 6.66 7.26
N ASN A 108 -7.95 6.24 8.38
CA ASN A 108 -9.07 6.94 9.01
C ASN A 108 -8.69 8.32 9.55
N ARG A 109 -7.39 8.59 9.75
CA ARG A 109 -6.88 9.90 10.17
C ARG A 109 -6.66 10.89 9.04
N ASN A 110 -7.06 10.56 7.81
CA ASN A 110 -6.89 11.39 6.61
C ASN A 110 -5.42 11.76 6.32
N PHE A 111 -4.46 10.92 6.73
CA PHE A 111 -3.08 11.13 6.32
C PHE A 111 -2.93 11.03 4.79
N ASN A 112 -2.02 11.84 4.24
CA ASN A 112 -1.67 11.74 2.83
C ASN A 112 -1.05 10.36 2.54
N LEU A 113 -1.54 9.65 1.51
CA LEU A 113 -1.05 8.32 1.14
C LEU A 113 0.47 8.28 0.91
N ARG A 114 1.05 9.33 0.33
CA ARG A 114 2.50 9.44 0.13
C ARG A 114 3.25 9.50 1.47
N LYS A 115 2.72 10.24 2.46
CA LYS A 115 3.28 10.25 3.82
C LYS A 115 3.21 8.87 4.48
N ILE A 116 2.08 8.17 4.36
CA ILE A 116 1.94 6.81 4.91
C ILE A 116 2.98 5.86 4.28
N VAL A 117 3.12 5.89 2.96
CA VAL A 117 4.08 5.03 2.24
C VAL A 117 5.52 5.35 2.66
N ASN A 118 5.91 6.63 2.63
CA ASN A 118 7.30 7.04 2.89
C ASN A 118 7.70 6.92 4.37
N ASN A 119 6.76 7.22 5.28
CA ASN A 119 7.07 7.27 6.71
C ASN A 119 6.63 6.01 7.47
N VAL A 120 5.90 5.07 6.87
CA VAL A 120 5.50 3.83 7.55
C VAL A 120 5.84 2.61 6.71
N CYS A 121 5.27 2.49 5.51
CA CYS A 121 5.37 1.25 4.74
C CYS A 121 6.80 0.94 4.25
N LEU A 122 7.52 1.93 3.71
CA LEU A 122 8.90 1.77 3.27
C LEU A 122 9.86 1.50 4.45
N PRO A 123 9.81 2.25 5.58
CA PRO A 123 10.61 1.92 6.76
C PRO A 123 10.38 0.50 7.29
N VAL A 124 9.12 0.07 7.39
CA VAL A 124 8.76 -1.28 7.88
C VAL A 124 9.29 -2.36 6.93
N LEU A 125 9.17 -2.17 5.61
CA LEU A 125 9.79 -3.04 4.62
C LEU A 125 11.31 -3.14 4.84
N ASN A 126 11.99 -2.00 4.96
CA ASN A 126 13.43 -1.94 5.17
C ASN A 126 13.84 -2.68 6.45
N THR A 127 13.08 -2.53 7.54
CA THR A 127 13.34 -3.28 8.78
C THR A 127 13.20 -4.78 8.59
N ILE A 128 12.17 -5.27 7.90
CA ILE A 128 12.01 -6.72 7.62
C ILE A 128 13.21 -7.25 6.82
N LEU A 129 13.61 -6.54 5.76
CA LEU A 129 14.76 -6.92 4.94
C LEU A 129 16.06 -6.88 5.74
N GLU A 130 16.23 -5.90 6.62
CA GLU A 130 17.40 -5.80 7.49
C GLU A 130 17.45 -6.92 8.53
N LEU A 131 16.33 -7.31 9.14
CA LEU A 131 16.26 -8.45 10.05
C LEU A 131 16.72 -9.73 9.35
N TYR A 132 16.30 -9.95 8.10
CA TYR A 132 16.75 -11.08 7.30
C TYR A 132 18.24 -11.00 6.97
N ASN A 133 18.72 -9.85 6.50
CA ASN A 133 20.14 -9.66 6.15
C ASN A 133 21.07 -9.84 7.36
N ARG A 134 20.60 -9.52 8.56
CA ARG A 134 21.32 -9.74 9.83
C ARG A 134 21.16 -11.17 10.38
N GLY A 135 20.46 -12.06 9.68
CA GLY A 135 20.23 -13.45 10.10
C GLY A 135 19.29 -13.61 11.30
N LYS A 136 18.51 -12.58 11.65
CA LYS A 136 17.57 -12.61 12.79
C LYS A 136 16.27 -13.35 12.49
N ILE A 137 15.91 -13.46 11.21
CA ILE A 137 14.75 -14.21 10.71
C ILE A 137 15.16 -15.10 9.54
N GLY A 138 14.51 -16.25 9.38
CA GLY A 138 14.73 -17.16 8.27
C GLY A 138 14.03 -16.74 6.97
N LYS A 139 14.31 -17.47 5.87
CA LYS A 139 13.71 -17.21 4.56
C LYS A 139 12.19 -17.36 4.55
N THR A 140 11.67 -18.40 5.21
CA THR A 140 10.22 -18.65 5.30
C THR A 140 9.52 -17.54 6.09
N GLU A 141 10.14 -17.07 7.19
CA GLU A 141 9.63 -15.93 7.96
C GLU A 141 9.64 -14.65 7.12
N LYS A 142 10.74 -14.36 6.40
CA LYS A 142 10.78 -13.21 5.47
C LYS A 142 9.62 -13.27 4.47
N ILE A 143 9.41 -14.41 3.81
CA ILE A 143 8.32 -14.58 2.83
C ILE A 143 6.96 -14.30 3.48
N HIS A 144 6.71 -14.87 4.66
CA HIS A 144 5.45 -14.66 5.39
C HIS A 144 5.24 -13.19 5.76
N LEU A 145 6.27 -12.53 6.29
CA LEU A 145 6.23 -11.12 6.69
C LEU A 145 6.02 -10.19 5.49
N LEU A 146 6.69 -10.43 4.36
CA LEU A 146 6.50 -9.65 3.14
C LEU A 146 5.09 -9.82 2.56
N ASN A 147 4.51 -11.02 2.64
CA ASN A 147 3.14 -11.28 2.22
C ASN A 147 2.14 -10.53 3.11
N ASN A 148 2.29 -10.61 4.44
CA ASN A 148 1.43 -9.91 5.38
C ASN A 148 1.55 -8.38 5.22
N LEU A 149 2.77 -7.85 5.06
CA LEU A 149 2.99 -6.43 4.79
C LEU A 149 2.33 -6.01 3.46
N SER A 150 2.45 -6.83 2.41
CA SER A 150 1.80 -6.58 1.12
C SER A 150 0.28 -6.50 1.25
N ASN A 151 -0.33 -7.39 2.03
CA ASN A 151 -1.77 -7.36 2.32
C ASN A 151 -2.16 -6.08 3.06
N CYS A 152 -1.37 -5.69 4.07
CA CYS A 152 -1.58 -4.44 4.80
C CYS A 152 -1.50 -3.22 3.87
N ILE A 153 -0.49 -3.15 2.98
CA ILE A 153 -0.35 -2.04 2.02
C ILE A 153 -1.54 -2.00 1.06
N ARG A 154 -2.06 -3.15 0.60
CA ARG A 154 -3.22 -3.21 -0.30
C ARG A 154 -4.47 -2.56 0.27
N ILE A 155 -4.63 -2.51 1.60
CA ILE A 155 -5.74 -1.83 2.26
C ILE A 155 -5.76 -0.33 1.94
N LEU A 156 -4.60 0.30 1.70
CA LEU A 156 -4.50 1.71 1.32
C LEU A 156 -5.27 2.03 0.04
N ARG A 157 -5.51 1.03 -0.83
CA ARG A 157 -6.33 1.19 -2.03
C ARG A 157 -7.76 1.64 -1.71
N ASN A 158 -8.30 1.30 -0.55
CA ASN A 158 -9.68 1.63 -0.15
C ASN A 158 -9.93 3.15 -0.07
N VAL A 159 -8.88 3.97 0.02
CA VAL A 159 -8.97 5.44 0.08
C VAL A 159 -9.02 6.08 -1.30
N ILE A 160 -8.67 5.32 -2.34
CA ILE A 160 -8.64 5.82 -3.71
C ILE A 160 -10.08 5.98 -4.20
N LYS A 161 -10.54 7.22 -4.32
CA LYS A 161 -11.78 7.54 -5.02
C LYS A 161 -11.54 7.39 -6.52
N SER A 162 -12.52 6.83 -7.24
CA SER A 162 -12.52 6.82 -8.70
C SER A 162 -12.47 8.26 -9.22
N THR A 163 -11.28 8.74 -9.55
CA THR A 163 -11.07 10.02 -10.20
C THR A 163 -11.11 9.80 -11.71
N ASN A 164 -11.69 10.76 -12.45
CA ASN A 164 -11.45 10.82 -13.89
C ASN A 164 -9.94 10.84 -14.13
N THR A 165 -9.47 10.04 -15.08
CA THR A 165 -8.04 9.83 -15.34
C THR A 165 -7.37 11.17 -15.68
N ARG A 166 -6.65 11.74 -14.70
CA ARG A 166 -5.91 13.00 -14.84
C ARG A 166 -4.94 12.97 -16.02
N PHE A 167 -4.46 11.78 -16.35
CA PHE A 167 -3.46 11.52 -17.38
C PHE A 167 -4.05 10.89 -18.65
N GLY A 168 -5.35 11.07 -18.90
CA GLY A 168 -6.04 10.52 -20.07
C GLY A 168 -5.92 9.00 -20.17
N ASP A 169 -5.71 8.50 -21.38
CA ASP A 169 -5.54 7.06 -21.66
C ASP A 169 -4.12 6.54 -21.38
N SER A 170 -3.26 7.27 -20.67
CA SER A 170 -1.90 6.79 -20.36
C SER A 170 -1.91 5.62 -19.37
N GLN A 171 -1.00 4.65 -19.56
CA GLN A 171 -0.91 3.42 -18.76
C GLN A 171 0.47 3.24 -18.14
N LEU A 172 0.48 2.78 -16.89
CA LEU A 172 1.68 2.35 -16.19
C LEU A 172 1.64 0.82 -16.02
N ILE A 173 2.67 0.13 -16.45
CA ILE A 173 2.84 -1.31 -16.25
C ILE A 173 3.96 -1.51 -15.23
N ILE A 174 3.67 -2.22 -14.14
CA ILE A 174 4.59 -2.40 -13.01
C ILE A 174 4.88 -3.89 -12.84
N MET A 175 6.14 -4.26 -12.69
CA MET A 175 6.55 -5.64 -12.42
C MET A 175 7.69 -5.71 -11.40
N SER A 176 7.70 -6.78 -10.62
CA SER A 176 8.75 -7.08 -9.64
C SER A 176 9.71 -8.13 -10.20
N GLY A 177 11.00 -7.85 -10.17
CA GLY A 177 12.06 -8.79 -10.58
C GLY A 177 12.53 -9.73 -9.47
N ASP A 178 12.00 -9.57 -8.25
CA ASP A 178 12.27 -10.44 -7.10
C ASP A 178 11.13 -10.35 -6.07
N ASP A 179 11.15 -11.26 -5.08
CA ASP A 179 10.14 -11.28 -4.01
C ASP A 179 10.22 -10.03 -3.11
N ASP A 180 11.43 -9.49 -2.89
CA ASP A 180 11.67 -8.38 -1.94
C ASP A 180 11.13 -7.04 -2.46
N SER A 181 11.00 -6.91 -3.78
CA SER A 181 10.56 -5.68 -4.45
C SER A 181 9.04 -5.60 -4.65
N LEU A 182 8.30 -6.69 -4.44
CA LEU A 182 6.84 -6.73 -4.65
C LEU A 182 6.07 -5.71 -3.79
N PRO A 183 6.38 -5.51 -2.49
CA PRO A 183 5.70 -4.48 -1.70
C PRO A 183 5.86 -3.07 -2.29
N ILE A 184 7.04 -2.75 -2.83
CA ILE A 184 7.31 -1.45 -3.48
C ILE A 184 6.45 -1.29 -4.74
N CYS A 185 6.30 -2.37 -5.53
CA CYS A 185 5.41 -2.36 -6.69
C CYS A 185 3.96 -2.05 -6.32
N ILE A 186 3.47 -2.64 -5.22
CA ILE A 186 2.10 -2.39 -4.72
C ILE A 186 1.97 -0.94 -4.25
N MET A 187 2.96 -0.41 -3.52
CA MET A 187 2.96 1.00 -3.09
C MET A 187 2.90 1.94 -4.31
N LEU A 188 3.71 1.67 -5.35
CA LEU A 188 3.74 2.48 -6.57
C LEU A 188 2.39 2.42 -7.30
N GLU A 189 1.81 1.24 -7.42
CA GLU A 189 0.50 1.04 -8.03
C GLU A 189 -0.58 1.89 -7.34
N ILE A 190 -0.62 1.87 -6.01
CA ILE A 190 -1.59 2.61 -5.18
C ILE A 190 -1.40 4.11 -5.31
N LEU A 191 -0.17 4.61 -5.22
CA LEU A 191 0.10 6.05 -5.32
C LEU A 191 -0.19 6.60 -6.71
N THR A 192 0.19 5.87 -7.75
CA THR A 192 -0.09 6.28 -9.14
C THR A 192 -1.58 6.21 -9.45
N ALA A 193 -2.29 5.19 -8.96
CA ALA A 193 -3.75 5.12 -9.06
C ALA A 193 -4.44 6.28 -8.31
N LYS A 194 -3.90 6.71 -7.15
CA LYS A 194 -4.40 7.86 -6.41
C LYS A 194 -4.31 9.16 -7.22
N GLU A 195 -3.25 9.30 -8.01
CA GLU A 195 -3.05 10.43 -8.93
C GLU A 195 -3.89 10.33 -10.21
N GLY A 196 -4.60 9.22 -10.42
CA GLY A 196 -5.46 8.99 -11.58
C GLY A 196 -4.73 8.39 -12.79
N ILE A 197 -3.58 7.73 -12.58
CA ILE A 197 -2.88 6.95 -13.61
C ILE A 197 -3.49 5.54 -13.66
N ASN A 198 -3.73 5.02 -14.86
CA ASN A 198 -4.14 3.63 -15.06
C ASN A 198 -2.95 2.69 -14.88
N SER A 199 -2.76 2.17 -13.67
CA SER A 199 -1.67 1.26 -13.32
C SER A 199 -2.09 -0.22 -13.41
N VAL A 200 -1.22 -1.05 -13.98
CA VAL A 200 -1.36 -2.50 -14.08
C VAL A 200 -0.15 -3.14 -13.42
N LEU A 201 -0.36 -3.75 -12.25
CA LEU A 201 0.64 -4.55 -11.56
C LEU A 201 0.61 -6.00 -12.04
N ILE A 202 1.69 -6.45 -12.68
CA ILE A 202 1.86 -7.85 -13.12
C ILE A 202 2.20 -8.76 -11.94
N GLY A 203 3.00 -8.28 -10.98
CA GLY A 203 3.47 -9.05 -9.81
C GLY A 203 4.94 -9.45 -9.93
N ASN A 204 5.35 -10.43 -9.12
CA ASN A 204 6.71 -11.01 -9.19
C ASN A 204 6.81 -12.02 -10.32
N ILE A 205 7.75 -11.79 -11.23
CA ILE A 205 7.99 -12.63 -12.40
C ILE A 205 9.23 -13.50 -12.30
N GLU A 206 10.08 -13.32 -11.27
CA GLU A 206 11.36 -14.03 -11.11
C GLU A 206 11.22 -15.55 -11.21
N LYS A 207 10.21 -16.12 -10.56
CA LYS A 207 9.98 -17.57 -10.48
C LYS A 207 9.39 -18.18 -11.74
N TYR A 208 9.01 -17.35 -12.71
CA TYR A 208 8.35 -17.78 -13.95
C TYR A 208 9.25 -17.60 -15.17
N ILE A 209 10.51 -17.22 -14.98
CA ILE A 209 11.48 -17.07 -16.07
C ILE A 209 11.82 -18.46 -16.62
N ASP A 210 11.38 -18.71 -17.84
CA ASP A 210 11.72 -19.86 -18.67
C ASP A 210 12.39 -19.41 -19.98
N PRO A 211 12.93 -20.33 -20.81
CA PRO A 211 13.62 -19.96 -22.04
C PRO A 211 12.81 -19.18 -23.09
N PHE A 212 11.48 -19.13 -22.98
CA PHE A 212 10.59 -18.41 -23.89
C PHE A 212 9.89 -17.23 -23.21
N PHE A 213 10.27 -16.93 -21.98
CA PHE A 213 9.61 -15.93 -21.15
C PHE A 213 9.71 -14.53 -21.74
N ASP A 214 10.80 -14.22 -22.43
CA ASP A 214 10.96 -12.97 -23.18
C ASP A 214 9.84 -12.76 -24.21
N ILE A 215 9.59 -13.75 -25.06
CA ILE A 215 8.54 -13.71 -26.09
C ILE A 215 7.15 -13.58 -25.44
N ASP A 216 6.89 -14.33 -24.37
CA ASP A 216 5.59 -14.26 -23.69
C ASP A 216 5.38 -12.91 -23.01
N LEU A 217 6.38 -12.41 -22.28
CA LEU A 217 6.35 -11.10 -21.65
C LEU A 217 6.13 -10.00 -22.68
N GLN A 218 6.91 -9.99 -23.77
CA GLN A 218 6.78 -9.00 -24.84
C GLN A 218 5.39 -9.02 -25.47
N ARG A 219 4.84 -10.22 -25.73
CA ARG A 219 3.49 -10.39 -26.28
C ARG A 219 2.44 -9.80 -25.34
N TYR A 220 2.56 -10.06 -24.04
CA TYR A 220 1.61 -9.55 -23.06
C TYR A 220 1.72 -8.03 -22.87
N ILE A 221 2.94 -7.49 -22.77
CA ILE A 221 3.19 -6.04 -22.71
C ILE A 221 2.62 -5.35 -23.94
N ASN A 222 2.88 -5.87 -25.15
CA ASN A 222 2.30 -5.34 -26.38
C ASN A 222 0.77 -5.34 -26.37
N LYS A 223 0.16 -6.40 -25.84
CA LYS A 223 -1.30 -6.48 -25.67
C LYS A 223 -1.82 -5.42 -24.70
N LEU A 224 -1.11 -5.16 -23.60
CA LEU A 224 -1.46 -4.11 -22.64
C LEU A 224 -1.33 -2.73 -23.27
N SER A 225 -0.18 -2.40 -23.84
CA SER A 225 0.09 -1.09 -24.46
C SER A 225 -0.85 -0.79 -25.62
N LYS A 226 -1.34 -1.81 -26.36
CA LYS A 226 -2.34 -1.65 -27.44
C LYS A 226 -3.73 -1.23 -26.96
N ARG A 227 -4.07 -1.46 -25.69
CA ARG A 227 -5.39 -1.07 -25.13
C ARG A 227 -5.51 0.42 -24.91
N THR A 228 -4.39 1.13 -24.89
CA THR A 228 -4.33 2.55 -24.61
C THR A 228 -3.89 3.35 -25.83
N ARG A 229 -4.52 4.52 -25.99
CA ARG A 229 -4.14 5.53 -26.99
C ARG A 229 -3.05 6.48 -26.46
N GLY A 230 -2.94 6.60 -25.14
CA GLY A 230 -1.92 7.41 -24.46
C GLY A 230 -0.56 6.72 -24.38
N LYS A 231 0.35 7.33 -23.61
CA LYS A 231 1.68 6.78 -23.36
C LYS A 231 1.61 5.55 -22.49
N SER A 232 2.52 4.61 -22.73
CA SER A 232 2.68 3.42 -21.90
C SER A 232 4.09 3.47 -21.30
N VAL A 233 4.16 3.40 -19.97
CA VAL A 233 5.42 3.39 -19.23
C VAL A 233 5.52 2.06 -18.50
N ILE A 234 6.69 1.44 -18.56
CA ILE A 234 6.99 0.18 -17.91
C ILE A 234 7.97 0.46 -16.78
N VAL A 235 7.64 0.02 -15.58
CA VAL A 235 8.51 0.11 -14.40
C VAL A 235 8.87 -1.29 -13.94
N VAL A 236 10.16 -1.59 -13.98
CA VAL A 236 10.74 -2.80 -13.38
C VAL A 236 11.32 -2.43 -12.02
N ILE A 237 10.87 -3.09 -10.96
CA ILE A 237 11.41 -2.89 -9.61
C ILE A 237 12.13 -4.16 -9.20
N SER A 238 13.41 -4.07 -8.90
CA SER A 238 14.19 -5.23 -8.46
C SER A 238 15.44 -4.83 -7.70
N ASN A 239 15.86 -5.68 -6.77
CA ASN A 239 17.15 -5.67 -6.08
C ASN A 239 18.05 -6.84 -6.53
N SER A 240 17.75 -7.45 -7.68
CA SER A 240 18.55 -8.52 -8.30
C SER A 240 19.15 -8.05 -9.62
N GLU A 241 20.49 -8.06 -9.72
CA GLU A 241 21.17 -7.65 -10.95
C GLU A 241 20.77 -8.53 -12.14
N THR A 242 20.66 -9.85 -11.94
CA THR A 242 20.31 -10.80 -12.99
C THR A 242 18.91 -10.53 -13.53
N SER A 243 17.95 -10.32 -12.63
CA SER A 243 16.57 -9.97 -12.98
C SER A 243 16.49 -8.64 -13.73
N ILE A 244 17.19 -7.60 -13.27
CA ILE A 244 17.20 -6.29 -13.96
C ILE A 244 17.77 -6.46 -15.37
N ARG A 245 18.92 -7.12 -15.52
CA ARG A 245 19.55 -7.31 -16.83
C ARG A 245 18.63 -8.07 -17.78
N PHE A 246 18.11 -9.21 -17.34
CA PHE A 246 17.22 -10.03 -18.14
C PHE A 246 15.97 -9.28 -18.59
N LEU A 247 15.25 -8.65 -17.65
CA LEU A 247 14.01 -7.94 -17.94
C LEU A 247 14.25 -6.71 -18.80
N PHE A 248 15.32 -5.95 -18.52
CA PHE A 248 15.65 -4.80 -19.34
C PHE A 248 15.97 -5.22 -20.77
N THR A 249 16.78 -6.26 -20.98
CA THR A 249 17.07 -6.79 -22.31
C THR A 249 15.80 -7.28 -23.02
N ALA A 250 14.94 -8.04 -22.34
CA ALA A 250 13.69 -8.53 -22.91
C ALA A 250 12.74 -7.39 -23.33
N LEU A 251 12.74 -6.27 -22.60
CA LEU A 251 11.88 -5.11 -22.88
C LEU A 251 12.48 -4.14 -23.90
N MET A 252 13.81 -4.11 -24.06
CA MET A 252 14.52 -3.20 -24.95
C MET A 252 14.49 -3.62 -26.43
N GLU A 253 13.74 -4.66 -26.80
CA GLU A 253 13.51 -4.94 -28.20
C GLU A 253 12.82 -3.78 -28.93
N THR A 254 13.25 -3.55 -30.18
CA THR A 254 12.98 -2.32 -30.96
C THR A 254 11.49 -1.96 -31.10
N ASN A 255 10.61 -2.96 -31.16
CA ASN A 255 9.16 -2.74 -31.25
C ASN A 255 8.55 -2.17 -29.96
N LEU A 256 9.10 -2.50 -28.80
CA LEU A 256 8.62 -2.03 -27.51
C LEU A 256 9.16 -0.62 -27.20
N GLN A 257 10.42 -0.34 -27.52
CA GLN A 257 11.04 0.96 -27.26
C GLN A 257 10.36 2.14 -27.96
N GLN A 258 9.84 1.94 -29.17
CA GLN A 258 9.17 3.01 -29.92
C GLN A 258 7.86 3.47 -29.26
N ARG A 259 7.20 2.58 -28.51
CA ARG A 259 5.90 2.86 -27.88
C ARG A 259 5.99 3.06 -26.38
N ASN A 260 6.98 2.43 -25.72
CA ASN A 260 7.07 2.34 -24.28
C ASN A 260 8.35 2.95 -23.74
N GLN A 261 8.22 3.72 -22.67
CA GLN A 261 9.38 4.13 -21.86
C GLN A 261 9.62 3.11 -20.76
N ILE A 262 10.88 2.72 -20.56
CA ILE A 262 11.25 1.70 -19.57
C ILE A 262 12.06 2.36 -18.46
N PHE A 263 11.55 2.27 -17.24
CA PHE A 263 12.17 2.74 -16.02
C PHE A 263 12.51 1.56 -15.13
N VAL A 264 13.61 1.67 -14.40
CA VAL A 264 14.04 0.66 -13.43
C VAL A 264 14.18 1.30 -12.06
N PHE A 265 13.62 0.68 -11.03
CA PHE A 265 13.83 1.06 -9.65
C PHE A 265 14.64 -0.02 -8.93
N SER A 266 15.71 0.38 -8.25
CA SER A 266 16.62 -0.52 -7.56
C SER A 266 17.39 0.22 -6.46
N ASN A 267 18.08 -0.51 -5.59
CA ASN A 267 19.01 0.09 -4.63
C ASN A 267 20.21 0.80 -5.31
N LYS A 268 20.83 1.71 -4.56
CA LYS A 268 21.95 2.56 -5.02
C LYS A 268 23.16 1.76 -5.52
N ILE A 269 23.50 0.67 -4.83
CA ILE A 269 24.65 -0.18 -5.16
C ILE A 269 24.49 -0.76 -6.57
N LEU A 270 23.29 -1.29 -6.88
CA LEU A 270 22.99 -1.86 -8.19
C LEU A 270 22.91 -0.80 -9.28
N LYS A 271 22.37 0.38 -8.99
CA LYS A 271 22.38 1.50 -9.95
C LYS A 271 23.80 1.82 -10.43
N GLU A 272 24.73 2.02 -9.49
CA GLU A 272 26.14 2.33 -9.81
C GLU A 272 26.83 1.22 -10.60
N LYS A 273 26.45 -0.04 -10.38
CA LYS A 273 27.00 -1.20 -11.10
C LYS A 273 26.41 -1.34 -12.50
N ILE A 274 25.11 -1.16 -12.65
CA ILE A 274 24.38 -1.42 -13.90
C ILE A 274 24.54 -0.27 -14.89
N GLU A 275 24.48 1.00 -14.46
CA GLU A 275 24.63 2.16 -15.35
C GLU A 275 26.00 2.21 -16.06
N LYS A 276 27.04 1.60 -15.47
CA LYS A 276 28.35 1.44 -16.11
C LYS A 276 28.34 0.44 -17.27
N THR A 277 27.38 -0.49 -17.27
CA THR A 277 27.33 -1.63 -18.21
C THR A 277 26.20 -1.53 -19.23
N ILE A 278 25.13 -0.81 -18.91
CA ILE A 278 23.96 -0.65 -19.77
C ILE A 278 23.75 0.83 -20.04
N VAL A 279 24.07 1.26 -21.25
CA VAL A 279 23.90 2.65 -21.68
C VAL A 279 22.42 2.94 -21.93
N GLY A 280 21.91 4.06 -21.42
CA GLY A 280 20.55 4.55 -21.68
C GLY A 280 19.44 3.96 -20.78
N ILE A 281 19.80 3.22 -19.74
CA ILE A 281 18.84 2.75 -18.72
C ILE A 281 18.43 3.91 -17.80
N ASN A 282 17.12 4.12 -17.61
CA ASN A 282 16.60 5.11 -16.66
C ASN A 282 16.43 4.46 -15.29
N MET A 283 17.45 4.55 -14.43
CA MET A 283 17.43 3.95 -13.09
C MET A 283 17.14 4.96 -11.97
N TYR A 284 16.22 4.60 -11.08
CA TYR A 284 15.82 5.37 -9.91
C TYR A 284 16.15 4.59 -8.63
N THR A 285 16.59 5.33 -7.61
CA THR A 285 16.87 4.80 -6.26
C THR A 285 16.00 5.46 -5.20
N ASP A 286 15.40 6.59 -5.55
CA ASP A 286 14.53 7.37 -4.70
C ASP A 286 13.11 7.28 -5.25
N PHE A 287 12.20 6.92 -4.36
CA PHE A 287 10.83 6.58 -4.72
C PHE A 287 10.01 7.83 -5.08
N ASP A 288 10.28 8.97 -4.44
CA ASP A 288 9.62 10.24 -4.75
C ASP A 288 10.11 10.80 -6.08
N ILE A 289 11.42 10.69 -6.38
CA ILE A 289 11.98 11.08 -7.68
C ILE A 289 11.34 10.26 -8.81
N LEU A 290 11.22 8.94 -8.64
CA LEU A 290 10.54 8.07 -9.61
C LEU A 290 9.10 8.54 -9.86
N LEU A 291 8.33 8.74 -8.79
CA LEU A 291 6.92 9.10 -8.88
C LEU A 291 6.73 10.47 -9.57
N ASN A 292 7.56 11.45 -9.22
CA ASN A 292 7.54 12.78 -9.84
C ASN A 292 7.87 12.74 -11.34
N ASP A 293 8.80 11.88 -11.77
CA ASP A 293 9.10 11.75 -13.20
C ASP A 293 8.00 10.99 -13.94
N LEU A 294 7.41 9.96 -13.34
CA LEU A 294 6.23 9.28 -13.90
C LEU A 294 5.08 10.27 -14.16
N GLU A 295 4.73 11.11 -13.19
CA GLU A 295 3.69 12.13 -13.37
C GLU A 295 4.00 13.09 -14.54
N LYS A 296 5.28 13.49 -14.71
CA LYS A 296 5.71 14.37 -15.81
C LYS A 296 5.67 13.68 -17.17
N ARG A 297 6.05 12.40 -17.25
CA ARG A 297 6.05 11.64 -18.51
C ARG A 297 4.65 11.32 -19.00
N MET A 298 3.75 11.06 -18.05
CA MET A 298 2.37 10.63 -18.31
C MET A 298 1.43 11.79 -18.64
N SER A 299 1.80 13.03 -18.27
CA SER A 299 1.03 14.25 -18.55
C SER A 299 1.33 14.90 -19.90
N ARG A 300 2.48 14.56 -20.50
CA ARG A 300 2.88 14.98 -21.85
C ARG A 300 2.37 13.98 -22.87
#